data_AF-A0AAW7ASP9-F1
#
_entry.id   AF-A0AAW7ASP9-F1
#
_cell.length_a   1.000
_cell.length_b   1.000
_cell.length_c   1.000
_cell.angle_alpha   90.00
_cell.angle_beta   90.00
_cell.angle_gamma   90.00
#
_symmetry.space_group_name_H-M   'P 1'
#
loop_
_entity.id
_entity.type
_entity.pdbx_description
1 polymer ?
#
loop_
_entity_poly.entity_id
_entity_poly.type
_entity_poly.pdbx_seq_one_letter_code
_entity_poly.pdbx_strand_id
1 'polypeptide(L)'
;MASPAHAKETCILIVSLGAIASEQRTQLAQALNAALRLQAPRSRQTPHLVFHNLVAPNQMLATMSRRSSTHGLPDQKRPASLMRKDAHTGLSQLVTSLKGLHIVVNLGVAAHISTLDAYGVPWAKIPFKPHDALVLPDGLLLAGFPSHTGICIDTIASSLAQLTAMSATQASL
;
A
#
# COMPACT_ATOMS: atom_id res chain seq x y z
N MET A 1 16.21 -36.84 0.65
CA MET A 1 15.72 -36.03 -0.49
C MET A 1 15.07 -34.79 0.10
N ALA A 2 15.71 -33.63 -0.03
CA ALA A 2 15.16 -32.38 0.48
C ALA A 2 14.02 -31.91 -0.44
N SER A 3 12.81 -31.78 0.11
CA SER A 3 11.67 -31.19 -0.57
C SER A 3 12.05 -29.78 -1.06
N PRO A 4 11.69 -29.36 -2.29
CA PRO A 4 11.96 -28.00 -2.72
C PRO A 4 11.18 -27.07 -1.80
N ALA A 5 11.90 -26.35 -0.93
CA ALA A 5 11.31 -25.31 -0.10
C ALA A 5 10.57 -24.35 -1.04
N HIS A 6 9.24 -24.40 -0.99
CA HIS A 6 8.38 -23.47 -1.72
C HIS A 6 8.87 -22.06 -1.37
N ALA A 7 9.31 -21.32 -2.38
CA ALA A 7 9.61 -19.91 -2.23
C ALA A 7 8.35 -19.25 -1.67
N LYS A 8 8.42 -18.76 -0.43
CA LYS A 8 7.28 -18.11 0.23
C LYS A 8 7.14 -16.73 -0.41
N GLU A 9 6.24 -16.61 -1.37
CA GLU A 9 5.89 -15.33 -1.97
C GLU A 9 5.34 -14.42 -0.88
N THR A 10 6.02 -13.29 -0.66
CA THR A 10 5.57 -12.28 0.31
C THR A 10 4.94 -11.15 -0.49
N CYS A 11 3.61 -11.00 -0.39
CA CYS A 11 2.93 -9.91 -1.07
C CYS A 11 3.00 -8.65 -0.19
N ILE A 12 3.44 -7.56 -0.81
CA ILE A 12 3.63 -6.25 -0.19
C ILE A 12 2.76 -5.25 -0.96
N LEU A 13 1.76 -4.69 -0.29
CA LEU A 13 0.89 -3.65 -0.84
C LEU A 13 1.45 -2.26 -0.46
N ILE A 14 1.67 -1.41 -1.45
CA ILE A 14 2.10 -0.02 -1.27
C ILE A 14 0.93 0.89 -1.64
N VAL A 15 0.43 1.62 -0.66
CA VAL A 15 -0.68 2.57 -0.79
C VAL A 15 -0.14 3.99 -0.74
N SER A 16 -0.49 4.82 -1.71
CA SER A 16 -0.05 6.21 -1.78
C SER A 16 -1.17 7.15 -2.18
N LEU A 17 -1.11 8.40 -1.72
CA LEU A 17 -1.95 9.46 -2.28
C LEU A 17 -1.31 9.99 -3.57
N GLY A 18 -1.99 9.82 -4.70
CA GLY A 18 -1.47 10.20 -6.02
C GLY A 18 -0.64 9.10 -6.69
N ALA A 19 -0.28 9.35 -7.95
CA ALA A 19 0.42 8.37 -8.78
C ALA A 19 1.90 8.29 -8.44
N ILE A 20 2.36 7.09 -8.07
CA ILE A 20 3.80 6.78 -8.05
C ILE A 20 4.25 6.54 -9.51
N ALA A 21 5.24 7.31 -9.97
CA ALA A 21 5.77 7.19 -11.32
C ALA A 21 6.33 5.78 -11.59
N SER A 22 6.22 5.29 -12.83
CA SER A 22 6.71 3.95 -13.20
C SER A 22 8.21 3.76 -12.86
N GLU A 23 8.99 4.82 -13.03
CA GLU A 23 10.41 4.85 -12.68
C GLU A 23 10.62 4.61 -11.18
N GLN A 24 9.89 5.33 -10.32
CA GLN A 24 9.97 5.17 -8.86
C GLN A 24 9.55 3.76 -8.41
N ARG A 25 8.53 3.17 -9.08
CA ARG A 25 8.13 1.77 -8.82
C ARG A 25 9.26 0.79 -9.15
N THR A 26 9.91 1.00 -10.28
CA THR A 26 11.03 0.17 -10.76
C THR A 26 12.24 0.31 -9.84
N GLN A 27 12.61 1.54 -9.49
CA GLN A 27 13.70 1.84 -8.56
C GLN A 27 13.45 1.20 -7.18
N LEU A 28 12.23 1.30 -6.65
CA LEU A 28 11.88 0.68 -5.37
C LEU A 28 11.94 -0.85 -5.44
N ALA A 29 11.46 -1.46 -6.53
CA ALA A 29 11.56 -2.90 -6.72
C ALA A 29 13.02 -3.37 -6.79
N GLN A 30 13.87 -2.63 -7.51
CA GLN A 30 15.30 -2.92 -7.62
C GLN A 30 16.01 -2.74 -6.28
N ALA A 31 15.78 -1.63 -5.58
CA ALA A 31 16.37 -1.34 -4.28
C ALA A 31 15.94 -2.38 -3.23
N LEU A 32 14.66 -2.79 -3.22
CA LEU A 32 14.18 -3.83 -2.31
C LEU A 32 14.85 -5.17 -2.59
N ASN A 33 14.96 -5.58 -3.86
CA ASN A 33 15.66 -6.81 -4.22
C ASN A 33 17.13 -6.77 -3.82
N ALA A 34 17.80 -5.62 -3.96
CA ALA A 34 19.16 -5.42 -3.50
C ALA A 34 19.26 -5.53 -1.96
N ALA A 35 18.38 -4.86 -1.22
CA ALA A 35 18.35 -4.90 0.24
C ALA A 35 18.06 -6.30 0.79
N LEU A 36 17.12 -7.04 0.18
CA LEU A 36 16.83 -8.43 0.57
C LEU A 36 18.03 -9.35 0.34
N ARG A 37 18.77 -9.19 -0.76
CA ARG A 37 19.99 -9.96 -1.01
C ARG A 37 21.07 -9.71 0.04
N LEU A 38 21.17 -8.48 0.55
CA LEU A 38 22.12 -8.15 1.61
C LEU A 38 21.70 -8.75 2.96
N GLN A 39 20.41 -8.69 3.29
CA GLN A 39 19.91 -9.13 4.60
C GLN A 39 19.73 -10.65 4.70
N ALA A 40 19.38 -11.32 3.61
CA ALA A 40 19.15 -12.75 3.60
C ALA A 40 19.65 -13.40 2.29
N PRO A 41 20.98 -13.55 2.12
CA PRO A 41 21.60 -14.03 0.87
C PRO A 41 21.15 -15.43 0.43
N ARG A 42 20.63 -16.22 1.38
CA ARG A 42 20.15 -17.59 1.17
C ARG A 42 18.64 -17.71 1.09
N SER A 43 17.90 -16.62 1.33
CA SER A 43 16.44 -16.61 1.28
C SER A 43 15.99 -16.53 -0.18
N ARG A 44 15.11 -17.46 -0.60
CA ARG A 44 14.40 -17.40 -1.90
C ARG A 44 13.11 -16.57 -1.79
N GLN A 45 13.11 -15.49 -1.01
CA GLN A 45 11.95 -14.61 -0.94
C GLN A 45 11.93 -13.70 -2.16
N THR A 46 10.87 -13.84 -2.96
CA THR A 46 10.55 -12.92 -4.04
C THR A 46 9.40 -12.03 -3.55
N PRO A 47 9.66 -10.77 -3.17
CA PRO A 47 8.59 -9.86 -2.78
C PRO A 47 7.75 -9.52 -4.00
N HIS A 48 6.44 -9.71 -3.88
CA HIS A 48 5.49 -9.28 -4.90
C HIS A 48 4.95 -7.89 -4.53
N LEU A 49 5.46 -6.85 -5.19
CA LEU A 49 5.06 -5.47 -4.94
C LEU A 49 3.76 -5.13 -5.70
N VAL A 50 2.73 -4.72 -4.98
CA VAL A 50 1.47 -4.22 -5.54
C VAL A 50 1.33 -2.75 -5.17
N PHE A 51 1.04 -1.90 -6.16
CA PHE A 51 0.90 -0.45 -5.94
C PHE A 51 -0.55 -0.03 -6.10
N HIS A 52 -1.10 0.65 -5.09
CA HIS A 52 -2.43 1.24 -5.11
C HIS A 52 -2.35 2.76 -4.91
N ASN A 53 -2.72 3.50 -5.94
CA ASN A 53 -2.79 4.96 -5.88
C ASN A 53 -4.20 5.38 -5.45
N LEU A 54 -4.31 6.04 -4.31
CA LEU A 54 -5.53 6.73 -3.92
C LEU A 54 -5.77 7.91 -4.84
N VAL A 55 -6.97 7.96 -5.40
CA VAL A 55 -7.43 9.13 -6.17
C VAL A 55 -7.82 10.21 -5.16
N ALA A 56 -7.11 11.34 -5.18
CA ALA A 56 -7.54 12.49 -4.41
C ALA A 56 -8.92 12.95 -4.91
N PRO A 57 -9.89 13.25 -4.03
CA PRO A 57 -11.26 13.60 -4.43
C PRO A 57 -11.31 14.77 -5.44
N ASN A 58 -10.29 15.62 -5.45
CA ASN A 58 -10.21 16.82 -6.30
C ASN A 58 -9.81 16.53 -7.76
N GLN A 59 -9.15 15.39 -8.03
CA GLN A 59 -8.75 15.01 -9.41
C GLN A 59 -9.91 14.42 -10.23
N MET A 60 -11.00 14.02 -9.56
CA MET A 60 -12.22 13.57 -10.23
C MET A 60 -13.04 14.73 -10.81
N LEU A 61 -12.96 15.92 -10.19
CA LEU A 61 -13.63 17.12 -10.71
C LEU A 61 -13.03 17.54 -12.06
N ALA A 62 -11.70 17.43 -12.21
CA ALA A 62 -10.99 17.77 -13.44
C ALA A 62 -11.28 16.78 -14.59
N THR A 63 -11.47 15.49 -14.28
CA THR A 63 -11.85 14.48 -15.28
C THR A 63 -13.31 14.58 -15.71
N MET A 64 -14.21 15.05 -14.82
CA MET A 64 -15.60 15.34 -15.17
C MET A 64 -15.79 16.68 -15.89
N SER A 65 -14.98 17.70 -15.57
CA SER A 65 -15.01 19.00 -16.27
C SER A 65 -14.63 18.92 -17.75
N ARG A 66 -14.02 17.81 -18.20
CA ARG A 66 -13.70 17.57 -19.62
C ARG A 66 -14.81 16.86 -20.41
N ARG A 67 -15.86 16.34 -19.76
CA ARG A 67 -16.99 15.66 -20.43
C ARG A 67 -18.28 16.49 -20.48
N SER A 68 -18.33 17.65 -19.83
CA SER A 68 -19.53 18.48 -19.82
C SER A 68 -19.29 19.77 -20.59
N SER A 69 -19.39 19.65 -21.92
CA SER A 69 -19.64 20.79 -22.80
C SER A 69 -20.83 20.43 -23.69
N THR A 70 -22.01 20.33 -23.08
CA THR A 70 -23.30 20.62 -23.72
C THR A 70 -24.38 20.81 -22.63
N HIS A 71 -24.83 22.05 -22.50
CA HIS A 71 -26.16 22.51 -22.03
C HIS A 71 -26.74 22.10 -20.65
N GLY A 72 -26.98 23.14 -19.83
CA GLY A 72 -28.22 23.28 -19.03
C GLY A 72 -28.13 23.05 -17.51
N LEU A 73 -28.20 24.14 -16.73
CA LEU A 73 -28.45 24.21 -15.27
C LEU A 73 -29.95 24.01 -14.94
N PRO A 74 -30.40 23.96 -13.66
CA PRO A 74 -29.90 23.16 -12.53
C PRO A 74 -31.05 22.40 -11.82
N ASP A 75 -30.78 21.26 -11.16
CA ASP A 75 -31.51 20.95 -9.93
C ASP A 75 -30.66 20.13 -8.94
N GLN A 76 -30.86 20.47 -7.68
CA GLN A 76 -29.96 20.29 -6.57
C GLN A 76 -30.36 19.03 -5.78
N LYS A 77 -29.71 17.88 -6.04
CA LYS A 77 -29.59 16.79 -5.04
C LYS A 77 -28.19 16.18 -5.09
N ARG A 78 -27.39 16.55 -4.09
CA ARG A 78 -26.03 16.04 -3.83
C ARG A 78 -25.99 14.50 -3.83
N PRO A 79 -25.06 13.85 -4.56
CA PRO A 79 -24.63 12.49 -4.28
C PRO A 79 -23.24 12.50 -3.64
N ALA A 80 -23.06 13.17 -2.50
CA ALA A 80 -21.78 13.15 -1.77
C ALA A 80 -21.53 11.78 -1.09
N SER A 81 -22.56 10.97 -0.85
CA SER A 81 -22.43 9.67 -0.18
C SER A 81 -22.16 8.48 -1.12
N LEU A 82 -22.42 8.62 -2.43
CA LEU A 82 -22.11 7.56 -3.41
C LEU A 82 -20.62 7.55 -3.78
N MET A 83 -20.00 8.73 -3.91
CA MET A 83 -18.62 8.86 -4.42
C MET A 83 -17.52 8.43 -3.44
N ARG A 84 -17.79 8.43 -2.13
CA ARG A 84 -16.84 7.90 -1.13
C ARG A 84 -16.82 6.37 -1.15
N LYS A 85 -17.83 5.69 -1.70
CA LYS A 85 -17.79 4.23 -1.81
C LYS A 85 -16.74 3.80 -2.82
N ASP A 86 -16.76 4.30 -4.05
CA ASP A 86 -16.01 3.71 -5.18
C ASP A 86 -14.48 3.61 -4.98
N ALA A 87 -13.84 4.66 -4.44
CA ALA A 87 -12.40 4.63 -4.15
C ALA A 87 -12.06 3.69 -2.96
N HIS A 88 -12.96 3.63 -1.97
CA HIS A 88 -12.82 2.76 -0.81
C HIS A 88 -13.16 1.29 -1.13
N THR A 89 -14.10 1.03 -2.06
CA THR A 89 -14.38 -0.31 -2.56
C THR A 89 -13.18 -0.87 -3.32
N GLY A 90 -12.46 -0.04 -4.08
CA GLY A 90 -11.27 -0.47 -4.82
C GLY A 90 -10.14 -0.98 -3.91
N LEU A 91 -9.80 -0.24 -2.84
CA LEU A 91 -8.77 -0.68 -1.90
C LEU A 91 -9.22 -1.88 -1.06
N SER A 92 -10.47 -1.87 -0.59
CA SER A 92 -11.03 -2.99 0.19
C SER A 92 -11.06 -4.29 -0.62
N GLN A 93 -11.53 -4.23 -1.87
CA GLN A 93 -11.51 -5.37 -2.79
C GLN A 93 -10.09 -5.83 -3.08
N LEU A 94 -9.15 -4.89 -3.29
CA LEU A 94 -7.75 -5.23 -3.52
C LEU A 94 -7.15 -5.98 -2.32
N VAL A 95 -7.29 -5.42 -1.11
CA VAL A 95 -6.82 -6.05 0.13
C VAL A 95 -7.40 -7.46 0.28
N THR A 96 -8.70 -7.65 0.05
CA THR A 96 -9.33 -8.98 0.17
C THR A 96 -8.91 -9.98 -0.91
N SER A 97 -8.47 -9.50 -2.08
CA SER A 97 -8.09 -10.36 -3.21
C SER A 97 -6.61 -10.78 -3.19
N LEU A 98 -5.75 -10.02 -2.49
CA LEU A 98 -4.32 -10.31 -2.34
C LEU A 98 -4.09 -11.46 -1.35
N LYS A 99 -4.12 -12.70 -1.85
CA LYS A 99 -3.70 -13.88 -1.09
C LYS A 99 -2.21 -13.76 -0.73
N GLY A 100 -1.87 -13.98 0.54
CA GLY A 100 -0.48 -13.86 1.02
C GLY A 100 -0.02 -12.41 1.23
N LEU A 101 -0.96 -11.47 1.39
CA LEU A 101 -0.64 -10.12 1.84
C LEU A 101 -0.13 -10.17 3.28
N HIS A 102 1.15 -9.86 3.46
CA HIS A 102 1.81 -9.86 4.76
C HIS A 102 2.26 -8.46 5.19
N ILE A 103 2.43 -7.54 4.25
CA ILE A 103 2.96 -6.20 4.52
C ILE A 103 2.12 -5.18 3.75
N VAL A 104 1.65 -4.14 4.45
CA VAL A 104 1.03 -2.95 3.85
C VAL A 104 1.85 -1.72 4.22
N VAL A 105 2.32 -1.02 3.22
CA VAL A 105 3.08 0.22 3.34
C VAL A 105 2.20 1.40 2.98
N ASN A 106 2.05 2.33 3.91
CA ASN A 106 1.24 3.53 3.75
C ASN A 106 2.14 4.74 3.55
N LEU A 107 2.10 5.34 2.37
CA LEU A 107 2.80 6.58 2.05
C LEU A 107 1.91 7.78 2.39
N GLY A 108 2.06 8.28 3.61
CA GLY A 108 1.37 9.41 4.20
C GLY A 108 0.14 9.04 5.03
N VAL A 109 -0.35 10.03 5.78
CA VAL A 109 -1.50 9.89 6.68
C VAL A 109 -2.76 9.49 5.93
N ALA A 110 -2.98 10.02 4.72
CA ALA A 110 -4.15 9.67 3.90
C ALA A 110 -4.15 8.19 3.50
N ALA A 111 -2.99 7.66 3.06
CA ALA A 111 -2.84 6.24 2.76
C ALA A 111 -3.12 5.37 3.98
N HIS A 112 -2.59 5.79 5.13
CA HIS A 112 -2.78 5.08 6.40
C HIS A 112 -4.26 5.01 6.80
N ILE A 113 -4.98 6.13 6.78
CA ILE A 113 -6.41 6.17 7.13
C ILE A 113 -7.23 5.31 6.15
N SER A 114 -6.99 5.42 4.85
CA SER A 114 -7.70 4.63 3.84
C SER A 114 -7.46 3.13 4.00
N THR A 115 -6.23 2.73 4.34
CA THR A 115 -5.91 1.34 4.65
C THR A 115 -6.68 0.87 5.89
N LEU A 116 -6.66 1.61 7.00
CA LEU A 116 -7.43 1.22 8.19
C LEU A 116 -8.92 1.08 7.90
N ASP A 117 -9.49 1.99 7.12
CA ASP A 117 -10.88 1.93 6.70
C ASP A 117 -11.18 0.68 5.84
N ALA A 118 -10.28 0.34 4.90
CA ALA A 118 -10.39 -0.87 4.07
C ALA A 118 -10.32 -2.17 4.89
N TYR A 119 -9.65 -2.15 6.04
CA TYR A 119 -9.61 -3.26 7.00
C TYR A 119 -10.73 -3.19 8.05
N GLY A 120 -11.61 -2.18 8.01
CA GLY A 120 -12.67 -1.99 9.01
C GLY A 120 -12.15 -1.61 10.40
N VAL A 121 -10.92 -1.10 10.50
CA VAL A 121 -10.30 -0.69 11.76
C VAL A 121 -10.52 0.81 11.97
N PRO A 122 -11.08 1.23 13.12
CA PRO A 122 -11.21 2.66 13.43
C PRO A 122 -9.84 3.33 13.52
N TRP A 123 -9.64 4.43 12.78
CA TRP A 123 -8.37 5.18 12.75
C TRP A 123 -7.88 5.64 14.12
N ALA A 124 -8.79 5.86 15.07
CA ALA A 124 -8.44 6.25 16.44
C ALA A 124 -7.70 5.16 17.22
N LYS A 125 -7.78 3.89 16.79
CA LYS A 125 -7.10 2.76 17.47
C LYS A 125 -5.64 2.61 17.06
N ILE A 126 -5.30 3.01 15.84
CA ILE A 126 -3.96 2.85 15.29
C ILE A 126 -3.52 4.21 14.74
N PRO A 127 -2.80 5.02 15.53
CA PRO A 127 -2.33 6.31 15.07
C PRO A 127 -1.21 6.12 14.03
N PHE A 128 -1.16 7.03 13.05
CA PHE A 128 -0.05 7.06 12.10
C PHE A 128 1.25 7.43 12.82
N LYS A 129 2.24 6.54 12.72
CA LYS A 129 3.61 6.77 13.18
C LYS A 129 4.57 6.55 12.02
N PRO A 130 5.25 7.60 11.53
CA PRO A 130 6.20 7.46 10.43
C PRO A 130 7.40 6.62 10.86
N HIS A 131 7.88 5.76 9.96
CA HIS A 131 9.01 4.83 10.14
C HIS A 131 8.79 3.76 11.21
N ASP A 132 7.58 3.66 11.77
CA ASP A 132 7.19 2.60 12.69
C ASP A 132 6.42 1.51 11.93
N ALA A 133 6.48 0.29 12.45
CA ALA A 133 5.77 -0.85 11.93
C ALA A 133 4.97 -1.53 13.03
N LEU A 134 3.69 -1.75 12.76
CA LEU A 134 2.76 -2.41 13.67
C LEU A 134 2.37 -3.77 13.12
N VAL A 135 2.41 -4.79 13.97
CA VAL A 135 1.85 -6.11 13.65
C VAL A 135 0.39 -6.13 14.10
N LEU A 136 -0.52 -6.45 13.19
CA LEU A 136 -1.92 -6.69 13.48
C LEU A 136 -2.14 -8.11 14.05
N PRO A 137 -3.28 -8.37 14.72
CA PRO A 137 -3.57 -9.69 15.30
C PRO A 137 -3.59 -10.86 14.31
N ASP A 138 -3.84 -10.58 13.03
CA ASP A 138 -3.81 -11.56 11.93
C ASP A 138 -2.40 -11.79 11.35
N GLY A 139 -1.38 -11.14 11.93
CA GLY A 139 0.01 -11.23 11.47
C GLY A 139 0.36 -10.26 10.32
N LEU A 140 -0.56 -9.38 9.92
CA LEU A 140 -0.28 -8.36 8.92
C LEU A 140 0.61 -7.25 9.49
N LEU A 141 1.68 -6.90 8.77
CA LEU A 141 2.53 -5.75 9.11
C LEU A 141 2.03 -4.47 8.42
N LEU A 142 1.69 -3.46 9.21
CA LEU A 142 1.40 -2.11 8.75
C LEU A 142 2.60 -1.20 8.99
N ALA A 143 3.16 -0.61 7.94
CA ALA A 143 4.24 0.37 8.04
C ALA A 143 3.80 1.72 7.48
N GLY A 144 4.20 2.81 8.13
CA GLY A 144 3.92 4.17 7.70
C GLY A 144 5.20 4.89 7.24
N PHE A 145 5.16 5.55 6.09
CA PHE A 145 6.20 6.48 5.65
C PHE A 145 5.57 7.83 5.30
N PRO A 146 6.24 8.96 5.52
CA PRO A 146 5.78 10.25 5.02
C PRO A 146 5.50 10.22 3.49
N SER A 147 4.56 11.04 3.00
CA SER A 147 4.24 11.10 1.56
C SER A 147 5.09 12.11 0.78
N HIS A 148 5.90 12.92 1.47
CA HIS A 148 6.62 14.05 0.88
C HIS A 148 7.98 13.62 0.29
N THR A 149 8.42 14.39 -0.70
CA THR A 149 9.59 14.26 -1.60
C THR A 149 10.99 14.16 -0.95
N GLY A 150 11.09 13.80 0.34
CA GLY A 150 12.36 13.69 1.06
C GLY A 150 12.76 12.27 1.45
N ILE A 151 11.90 11.27 1.26
CA ILE A 151 12.24 9.88 1.65
C ILE A 151 13.01 9.22 0.52
N CYS A 152 14.23 8.81 0.83
CA CYS A 152 15.05 8.05 -0.09
C CYS A 152 14.42 6.67 -0.34
N ILE A 153 14.34 6.28 -1.61
CA ILE A 153 13.87 4.95 -2.02
C ILE A 153 14.64 3.84 -1.29
N ASP A 154 15.94 4.05 -1.06
CA ASP A 154 16.80 3.11 -0.33
C ASP A 154 16.37 2.93 1.14
N THR A 155 15.87 3.99 1.77
CA THR A 155 15.33 3.92 3.14
C THR A 155 14.06 3.07 3.17
N ILE A 156 13.13 3.30 2.23
CA ILE A 156 11.90 2.51 2.13
C ILE A 156 12.24 1.04 1.83
N ALA A 157 13.15 0.79 0.89
CA ALA A 157 13.60 -0.54 0.52
C ALA A 157 14.28 -1.28 1.69
N SER A 158 15.15 -0.60 2.44
CA SER A 158 15.84 -1.21 3.59
C SER A 158 14.85 -1.59 4.69
N SER A 159 13.92 -0.70 5.02
CA SER A 159 12.86 -0.99 5.98
C SER A 159 11.94 -2.13 5.49
N LEU A 160 11.57 -2.13 4.21
CA LEU A 160 10.78 -3.22 3.63
C LEU A 160 11.48 -4.57 3.69
N ALA A 161 12.80 -4.60 3.46
CA ALA A 161 13.60 -5.82 3.60
C ALA A 161 13.59 -6.32 5.05
N GLN A 162 13.73 -5.40 6.03
CA GLN A 162 13.65 -5.75 7.45
C GLN A 162 12.27 -6.32 7.80
N LEU A 163 11.19 -5.70 7.34
CA LEU A 163 9.82 -6.16 7.57
C LEU A 163 9.57 -7.53 6.93
N THR A 164 10.12 -7.77 5.73
CA THR A 164 10.04 -9.06 5.03
C THR A 164 10.79 -10.16 5.78
N ALA A 165 11.92 -9.81 6.42
CA ALA A 165 12.64 -10.73 7.29
C ALA A 165 11.85 -11.03 8.58
N MET A 166 11.27 -10.00 9.20
CA MET A 166 10.42 -10.16 10.40
C MET A 166 9.19 -11.04 10.13
N SER A 167 8.51 -10.84 9.00
CA SER A 167 7.35 -11.67 8.62
C SER A 167 7.75 -13.13 8.35
N ALA A 168 8.96 -13.37 7.83
CA ALA A 168 9.48 -14.72 7.62
C ALA A 168 9.69 -15.47 8.94
N THR A 169 10.20 -14.79 9.97
CA THR A 169 10.44 -15.37 11.30
C THR A 169 9.12 -15.70 12.00
N GLN A 170 8.10 -14.85 11.88
CA GLN A 170 6.79 -15.09 12.50
C GLN A 170 6.06 -16.28 11.88
N ALA A 171 6.26 -16.56 10.60
CA ALA A 171 5.59 -17.65 9.89
C ALA A 171 6.30 -19.02 10.02
N SER A 172 7.27 -19.14 10.93
CA SER A 172 8.07 -20.35 11.20
C SER A 172 7.93 -20.86 12.65
N LEU A 173 7.11 -20.21 13.47
CA LEU A 173 6.65 -20.66 14.79
C LEU A 173 5.30 -21.36 14.66
#